data_AF-D8WWI6-F1
#
_entry.id   AF-D8WWI6-F1
#
_cell.length_a   1.000
_cell.length_b   1.000
_cell.length_c   1.000
_cell.angle_alpha   90.00
_cell.angle_beta   90.00
_cell.angle_gamma   90.00
#
_symmetry.space_group_name_H-M   'P 1'
#
loop_
_entity.id
_entity.type
_entity.pdbx_description
1 polymer ?
#
loop_
_entity_poly.entity_id
_entity_poly.type
_entity_poly.pdbx_seq_one_letter_code
_entity_poly.pdbx_strand_id
1 'polypeptide(L)' 'MGDIDLFEVNEAFAAQYLAVEKELGLDRKITNVNGSGIALGHPVGCSAIRLVVTLLHELQKRSLKQAWPHYAQEAVWV' A
#
# COMPACT_ATOMS: atom_id res chain seq x y z
N MET A 1 15.39 -2.57 -2.06
CA MET A 1 14.41 -1.54 -1.65
C MET A 1 14.89 -0.11 -1.83
N GLY A 2 16.19 0.17 -2.03
CA GLY A 2 16.73 1.54 -2.03
C GLY A 2 16.22 2.49 -3.12
N ASP A 3 15.51 2.00 -4.13
CA ASP A 3 14.97 2.81 -5.23
C ASP A 3 13.46 3.11 -5.10
N ILE A 4 12.77 2.60 -4.06
CA ILE A 4 11.33 2.85 -3.88
C ILE A 4 11.13 4.02 -2.91
N ASP A 5 10.45 5.07 -3.37
CA ASP A 5 10.15 6.24 -2.57
C ASP A 5 8.90 6.06 -1.69
N LEU A 6 7.90 5.31 -2.16
CA LEU A 6 6.64 5.05 -1.45
C LEU A 6 6.14 3.62 -1.68
N PHE A 7 5.61 3.01 -0.62
CA PHE A 7 4.91 1.74 -0.65
C PHE A 7 3.45 1.94 -0.30
N GLU A 8 2.55 1.29 -1.03
CA GLU A 8 1.17 1.13 -0.58
C GLU A 8 0.78 -0.33 -0.61
N VAL A 9 0.57 -0.88 0.59
CA VAL A 9 0.19 -2.26 0.83
C VAL A 9 -1.30 -2.29 1.10
N ASN A 10 -2.01 -3.17 0.40
CA ASN A 10 -3.41 -3.40 0.71
C ASN A 10 -3.56 -3.94 2.14
N GLU A 11 -4.35 -3.25 2.96
CA GLU A 11 -4.69 -3.68 4.32
C GLU A 11 -6.08 -4.31 4.33
N ALA A 12 -6.19 -5.57 3.91
CA ALA A 12 -7.43 -6.33 4.08
C ALA A 12 -7.60 -6.79 5.54
N PHE A 13 -6.49 -7.17 6.19
CA PHE A 13 -6.44 -7.54 7.60
C PHE A 13 -5.15 -7.04 8.25
N ALA A 14 -5.24 -6.62 9.51
CA ALA A 14 -4.07 -6.14 10.26
C ALA A 14 -2.99 -7.22 10.42
N ALA A 15 -3.39 -8.46 10.69
CA ALA A 15 -2.45 -9.57 10.84
C ALA A 15 -1.66 -9.86 9.55
N GLN A 16 -2.33 -9.78 8.40
CA GLN A 16 -1.68 -9.96 7.09
C GLN A 16 -0.71 -8.82 6.79
N TYR A 17 -1.09 -7.56 7.04
CA TYR A 17 -0.19 -6.43 6.87
C TYR A 17 1.07 -6.56 7.75
N LEU A 18 0.91 -6.93 9.03
CA LEU A 18 2.03 -7.10 9.95
C LEU A 18 2.99 -8.22 9.51
N ALA A 19 2.48 -9.30 8.92
CA ALA A 19 3.32 -10.35 8.34
C ALA A 19 4.15 -9.83 7.17
N VAL A 20 3.52 -9.11 6.23
CA VAL A 20 4.20 -8.50 5.08
C VAL A 20 5.22 -7.45 5.50
N GLU A 21 4.87 -6.58 6.46
CA GLU A 21 5.78 -5.57 7.00
C GLU A 21 7.04 -6.21 7.58
N LYS A 22 6.88 -7.29 8.37
CA LYS A 22 7.98 -8.01 8.99
C LYS A 22 8.85 -8.74 7.97
N GLU A 23 8.24 -9.41 6.99
CA GLU A 23 8.94 -10.22 6.00
C GLU A 23 9.72 -9.37 5.00
N LEU A 24 9.11 -8.28 4.54
CA LEU A 24 9.73 -7.38 3.57
C LEU A 24 10.59 -6.29 4.23
N GLY A 25 10.48 -6.10 5.54
CA GLY A 25 11.23 -5.05 6.27
C GLY A 25 10.80 -3.64 5.87
N LEU A 26 9.49 -3.42 5.72
CA LEU A 26 8.94 -2.16 5.24
C LEU A 26 9.14 -1.03 6.27
N ASP A 27 9.57 0.14 5.79
CA ASP A 27 9.61 1.35 6.63
C ASP A 27 8.23 2.03 6.63
N ARG A 28 7.62 2.11 7.82
CA ARG A 28 6.32 2.77 8.06
C ARG A 28 6.30 4.26 7.69
N LYS A 29 7.46 4.92 7.57
CA LYS A 29 7.53 6.33 7.15
C LYS A 29 7.20 6.55 5.68
N ILE A 30 7.38 5.52 4.85
CA ILE A 30 7.13 5.54 3.41
C ILE A 30 6.06 4.54 2.98
N THR A 31 5.51 3.75 3.91
CA THR A 31 4.49 2.74 3.66
C THR A 31 3.13 3.23 4.19
N ASN A 32 2.08 3.15 3.37
CA ASN A 32 0.69 3.49 3.75
C ASN A 32 0.57 4.87 4.44
N VAL A 33 1.31 5.86 3.95
CA VAL A 33 1.47 7.20 4.59
C VAL A 33 0.16 7.97 4.75
N ASN A 34 -0.87 7.63 3.97
CA ASN A 34 -2.20 8.24 4.01
C ASN A 34 -3.28 7.26 4.53
N GLY A 35 -2.87 6.12 5.10
CA GLY A 35 -3.75 5.01 5.45
C GLY A 35 -4.14 4.14 4.25
N SER A 36 -4.63 2.92 4.52
CA SER A 36 -5.04 1.95 3.49
C SER A 36 -6.37 1.29 3.89
N GLY A 37 -6.62 0.06 3.42
CA GLY A 37 -7.91 -0.64 3.47
C GLY A 37 -8.61 -0.71 4.84
N ILE A 38 -7.88 -0.81 5.95
CA ILE A 38 -8.49 -0.83 7.30
C ILE A 38 -9.11 0.52 7.66
N ALA A 39 -8.44 1.62 7.31
CA ALA A 39 -8.88 2.97 7.65
C ALA A 39 -9.86 3.55 6.62
N LEU A 40 -9.62 3.30 5.33
CA LEU A 40 -10.37 3.88 4.21
C LEU A 40 -11.49 2.97 3.69
N GLY A 41 -11.51 1.71 4.12
CA GLY A 41 -12.40 0.68 3.59
C GLY A 41 -11.82 0.00 2.35
N HIS A 42 -12.41 -1.16 2.03
CA HIS A 42 -11.91 -2.05 0.99
C HIS A 42 -13.02 -2.40 -0.02
N PRO A 43 -13.26 -1.56 -1.05
CA PRO A 43 -14.16 -1.91 -2.15
C PRO A 43 -13.47 -2.93 -3.04
N VAL A 44 -13.65 -4.23 -2.76
CA VAL A 44 -12.91 -5.38 -3.34
C VAL A 44 -12.50 -5.21 -4.82
N GLY A 45 -13.45 -4.88 -5.71
CA GLY A 45 -13.18 -4.71 -7.15
C GLY A 45 -12.44 -3.43 -7.55
N CYS A 46 -12.43 -2.41 -6.69
CA CYS A 46 -11.83 -1.10 -6.93
C CYS A 46 -10.57 -0.85 -6.08
N SER A 47 -10.27 -1.70 -5.10
CA SER A 47 -9.14 -1.51 -4.19
C SER A 47 -7.81 -1.41 -4.95
N ALA A 48 -7.70 -2.10 -6.08
CA ALA A 48 -6.48 -2.04 -6.87
C ALA A 48 -6.24 -0.67 -7.51
N ILE A 49 -7.24 -0.15 -8.20
CA ILE A 49 -7.13 1.19 -8.79
C ILE A 49 -6.99 2.25 -7.68
N ARG A 50 -7.63 2.05 -6.52
CA ARG A 50 -7.50 2.97 -5.37
C ARG A 50 -6.04 3.10 -4.91
N LEU A 51 -5.35 1.99 -4.63
CA LEU A 51 -3.95 1.99 -4.17
C LEU A 51 -3.04 2.72 -5.17
N VAL A 52 -3.21 2.43 -6.46
CA VAL A 52 -2.43 3.08 -7.53
C VAL A 52 -2.70 4.59 -7.57
N VAL A 53 -3.97 4.99 -7.52
CA VAL A 53 -4.36 6.40 -7.55
C VAL A 53 -3.83 7.15 -6.33
N THR A 54 -3.89 6.55 -5.14
CA THR A 54 -3.34 7.14 -3.92
C THR A 54 -1.83 7.33 -4.04
N LEU A 55 -1.09 6.31 -4.49
CA LEU A 55 0.35 6.42 -4.74
C LEU A 55 0.70 7.50 -5.77
N LEU A 56 -0.03 7.57 -6.89
CA LEU A 56 0.23 8.57 -7.93
C LEU A 56 0.07 10.01 -7.41
N HIS A 57 -1.01 10.27 -6.67
CA HIS A 57 -1.23 11.59 -6.08
C HIS A 57 -0.14 11.93 -5.05
N GLU A 58 0.29 10.96 -4.24
CA GLU A 58 1.31 11.21 -3.23
C GLU A 58 2.71 11.41 -3.85
N LEU A 59 3.06 10.65 -4.90
CA LEU A 59 4.27 10.87 -5.68
C LEU A 59 4.28 12.26 -6.30
N GLN A 60 3.19 12.67 -6.95
CA GLN A 60 3.06 13.99 -7.56
C GLN A 60 3.19 15.10 -6.51
N LYS A 61 2.52 14.95 -5.37
CA LYS A 61 2.55 15.92 -4.27
C LYS A 61 3.96 16.10 -3.70
N ARG A 62 4.74 15.02 -3.60
CA ARG A 62 6.11 15.03 -3.05
C ARG A 62 7.21 15.17 -4.11
N SER A 63 6.86 15.26 -5.40
CA SER A 63 7.80 15.25 -6.53
C SER A 63 8.76 14.05 -6.52
N LEU A 64 8.24 12.88 -6.15
CA LEU A 64 8.95 11.60 -6.10
C LEU A 64 8.74 10.84 -7.42
N LYS A 65 9.52 9.77 -7.65
CA LYS A 65 9.58 9.11 -8.96
C LYS A 65 9.09 7.67 -8.96
N GLN A 66 9.29 6.95 -7.86
CA GLN A 66 9.10 5.50 -7.85
C GLN A 66 8.24 5.08 -6.66
N ALA A 67 7.10 4.46 -6.95
CA ALA A 67 6.24 3.86 -5.94
C ALA A 67 5.95 2.39 -6.26
N TRP A 68 5.66 1.63 -5.21
CA TRP A 68 5.31 0.22 -5.32
C TRP A 68 3.95 -0.07 -4.69
N PRO A 69 2.91 -0.35 -5.50
CA PRO A 69 1.68 -0.95 -4.99
C PRO A 69 1.91 -2.44 -4.73
N HIS A 70 1.61 -2.90 -3.51
CA HIS A 70 1.69 -4.31 -3.15
C HIS A 70 0.30 -4.90 -2.86
N TYR A 71 -0.02 -5.97 -3.60
CA TYR A 71 -1.17 -6.82 -3.36
C TYR A 71 -0.69 -8.13 -2.75
N ALA A 72 -1.09 -8.40 -1.51
CA ALA A 72 -1.07 -9.76 -1.02
C ALA A 72 -2.10 -10.55 -1.85
N GLN A 73 -1.66 -11.63 -2.51
CA GLN A 73 -2.51 -12.45 -3.39
C GLN A 73 -3.76 -13.03 -2.67
N GLU A 74 -3.76 -13.03 -1.34
CA GLU A 74 -4.84 -13.56 -0.50
C GLU A 74 -6.00 -12.56 -0.30
N ALA A 75 -5.81 -11.27 -0.59
CA ALA A 75 -6.84 -10.24 -0.40
C ALA A 75 -7.88 -10.15 -1.52
N VAL A 76 -7.81 -11.04 -2.53
CA VAL A 76 -8.79 -11.10 -3.64
C VAL A 76 -10.06 -11.90 -3.24
N TRP A 77 -10.03 -12.59 -2.09
CA TRP A 77 -11.08 -13.53 -1.68
C TRP A 77 -11.90 -13.14 -0.44
N VAL A 78 -11.92 -11.86 -0.05
CA VAL A 78 -12.85 -11.32 0.95
C VAL A 78 -13.61 -10.12 0.45
#